data_AF-A0A5C5XPZ9-F1
#
_entry.id   AF-A0A5C5XPZ9-F1
#
_cell.length_a   1.000
_cell.length_b   1.000
_cell.length_c   1.000
_cell.angle_alpha   90.00
_cell.angle_beta   90.00
_cell.angle_gamma   90.00
#
_symmetry.space_group_name_H-M   'P 1'
#
loop_
_entity.id
_entity.type
_entity.pdbx_description
1 polymer ?
#
loop_
_entity_poly.entity_id
_entity_poly.type
_entity_poly.pdbx_seq_one_letter_code
_entity_poly.pdbx_strand_id
1 'polypeptide(L)'
;MVEPSDVAWLPGERDYQIGLAGGKLVCRNPKGKTLASVPKWLKESETAESLRALAEWLDDHRNECLLRVERWMLRSLPIPRDVLQEIWPDPDWRSSLENLVVAPVDAKGKPDFEKTGLLRDVETKRGFGVIDLDGETQWHKSPAVMMPHPILIADLAELRELASDLSISQTIDQLYRPVNQPTAEQTELKSIDDYSGGMFEQLNFALSLCRRLGYPVRGGYATCRIWENDTLIEARYYVGDEYPESETYTGQLVFVDASERAVKIADLGAVTFSEGVRMASAIYAKRKVEESAEKTA
;
A
#
# COMPACT_ATOMS: atom_id res chain seq x y z
N MET A 1 5.47 -15.46 -11.58
CA MET A 1 6.55 -16.45 -11.81
C MET A 1 7.20 -16.08 -13.12
N VAL A 2 8.50 -15.79 -13.13
CA VAL A 2 9.21 -15.41 -14.37
C VAL A 2 9.56 -16.68 -15.13
N GLU A 3 9.16 -16.78 -16.40
CA GLU A 3 9.47 -17.90 -17.28
C GLU A 3 11.01 -18.07 -17.45
N PRO A 4 11.53 -19.29 -17.65
CA PRO A 4 12.97 -19.55 -17.77
C PRO A 4 13.68 -18.84 -18.94
N SER A 5 12.95 -18.13 -19.81
CA SER A 5 13.48 -17.37 -20.96
C SER A 5 14.19 -16.06 -20.60
N ASP A 6 14.07 -15.56 -19.37
CA ASP A 6 14.42 -14.16 -19.05
C ASP A 6 15.74 -14.00 -18.28
N VAL A 7 16.52 -15.07 -18.13
CA VAL A 7 17.81 -14.99 -17.43
C VAL A 7 18.90 -14.47 -18.36
N ALA A 8 19.40 -13.26 -18.08
CA ALA A 8 20.62 -12.74 -18.69
C ALA A 8 21.85 -13.49 -18.14
N TRP A 9 22.40 -14.41 -18.94
CA TRP A 9 23.53 -15.24 -18.54
C TRP A 9 24.88 -14.53 -18.71
N LEU A 10 25.61 -14.38 -17.62
CA LEU A 10 26.97 -13.83 -17.60
C LEU A 10 28.02 -14.94 -17.49
N PRO A 11 29.23 -14.77 -18.06
CA PRO A 11 30.34 -15.69 -17.83
C PRO A 11 30.68 -15.80 -16.35
N GLY A 12 30.85 -17.03 -15.87
CA GLY A 12 31.41 -17.37 -14.57
C GLY A 12 32.69 -18.19 -14.71
N GLU A 13 33.30 -18.55 -13.60
CA GLU A 13 34.51 -19.38 -13.64
C GLU A 13 34.22 -20.80 -14.16
N ARG A 14 35.27 -21.48 -14.66
CA ARG A 14 35.21 -22.89 -15.11
C ARG A 14 34.19 -23.15 -16.24
N ASP A 15 33.99 -22.16 -17.11
CA ASP A 15 33.03 -22.19 -18.22
C ASP A 15 31.55 -22.32 -17.78
N TYR A 16 31.26 -22.05 -16.51
CA TYR A 16 29.89 -21.90 -16.04
C TYR A 16 29.35 -20.54 -16.44
N GLN A 17 28.03 -20.40 -16.38
CA GLN A 17 27.37 -19.11 -16.49
C GLN A 17 26.47 -18.89 -15.27
N ILE A 18 26.37 -17.65 -14.84
CA ILE A 18 25.59 -17.22 -13.69
C ILE A 18 24.64 -16.09 -14.11
N GLY A 19 23.48 -16.00 -13.48
CA GLY A 19 22.50 -14.94 -13.75
C GLY A 19 21.51 -14.81 -12.59
N LEU A 20 20.53 -13.93 -12.76
CA LEU A 20 19.43 -13.75 -11.82
C LEU A 20 18.13 -14.31 -12.39
N ALA A 21 17.39 -15.03 -11.55
CA ALA A 21 16.01 -15.44 -11.83
C ALA A 21 15.16 -15.13 -10.60
N GLY A 22 14.18 -14.23 -10.72
CA GLY A 22 13.33 -13.82 -9.60
C GLY A 22 14.13 -13.32 -8.38
N GLY A 23 15.17 -12.51 -8.61
CA GLY A 23 16.04 -11.97 -7.57
C GLY A 23 17.04 -12.96 -6.96
N LYS A 24 17.11 -14.20 -7.46
CA LYS A 24 18.01 -15.24 -6.94
C LYS A 24 19.08 -15.62 -7.95
N LEU A 25 20.29 -15.88 -7.44
CA LEU A 25 21.37 -16.41 -8.26
C LEU A 25 21.00 -17.80 -8.80
N VAL A 26 21.14 -17.96 -10.11
CA VAL A 26 21.05 -19.23 -10.81
C VAL A 26 22.31 -19.45 -11.62
N CYS A 27 22.66 -20.71 -11.89
CA CYS A 27 23.80 -21.02 -12.74
C CYS A 27 23.51 -22.16 -13.71
N ARG A 28 24.24 -22.19 -14.81
CA ARG A 28 24.26 -23.32 -15.75
C ARG A 28 25.69 -23.79 -15.97
N ASN A 29 25.83 -25.10 -16.16
CA ASN A 29 27.13 -25.73 -16.41
C ASN A 29 27.61 -25.51 -17.87
N PRO A 30 28.83 -25.93 -18.23
CA PRO A 30 29.36 -25.76 -19.59
C PRO A 30 28.55 -26.48 -20.68
N LYS A 31 27.67 -27.43 -20.31
CA LYS A 31 26.74 -28.10 -21.24
C LYS A 31 25.41 -27.35 -21.38
N GLY A 32 25.28 -26.15 -20.80
CA GLY A 32 24.08 -25.33 -20.82
C GLY A 32 22.98 -25.78 -19.85
N LYS A 33 23.21 -26.79 -19.00
CA LYS A 33 22.20 -27.28 -18.05
C LYS A 33 22.16 -26.41 -16.81
N THR A 34 21.02 -25.78 -16.53
CA THR A 34 20.74 -25.09 -15.26
C THR A 34 20.83 -26.06 -14.09
N LEU A 35 21.55 -25.68 -13.05
CA LEU A 35 21.74 -26.48 -11.85
C LEU A 35 20.72 -26.11 -10.76
N ALA A 36 20.40 -27.07 -9.90
CA ALA A 36 19.51 -26.87 -8.76
C ALA A 36 20.09 -25.91 -7.70
N SER A 37 21.41 -25.74 -7.66
CA SER A 37 22.08 -24.83 -6.75
C SER A 37 23.34 -24.25 -7.40
N VAL A 38 23.69 -23.03 -7.00
CA VAL A 38 24.94 -22.38 -7.41
C VAL A 38 26.09 -22.93 -6.56
N PRO A 39 27.15 -23.48 -7.17
CA PRO A 39 28.32 -23.98 -6.43
C PRO A 39 28.96 -22.89 -5.55
N LYS A 40 29.59 -23.29 -4.44
CA LYS A 40 30.20 -22.35 -3.47
C LYS A 40 31.23 -21.41 -4.11
N TRP A 41 32.18 -21.96 -4.88
CA TRP A 41 33.21 -21.16 -5.57
C TRP A 41 32.59 -20.12 -6.52
N LEU A 42 31.48 -20.45 -7.20
CA LEU A 42 30.80 -19.51 -8.09
C LEU A 42 30.01 -18.47 -7.31
N LYS A 43 29.42 -18.84 -6.17
CA LYS A 43 28.72 -17.92 -5.26
C LYS A 43 29.65 -16.87 -4.63
N GLU A 44 30.93 -17.16 -4.52
CA GLU A 44 31.96 -16.29 -3.92
C GLU A 44 32.74 -15.51 -5.00
N SER A 45 32.33 -15.62 -6.27
CA SER A 45 32.92 -14.84 -7.36
C SER A 45 32.43 -13.39 -7.37
N GLU A 46 33.25 -12.48 -7.88
CA GLU A 46 32.92 -11.05 -8.05
C GLU A 46 31.64 -10.83 -8.87
N THR A 47 31.42 -11.63 -9.91
CA THR A 47 30.18 -11.60 -10.71
C THR A 47 28.95 -11.94 -9.86
N ALA A 48 29.06 -12.93 -8.96
CA ALA A 48 27.97 -13.30 -8.08
C ALA A 48 27.68 -12.22 -7.02
N GLU A 49 28.71 -11.56 -6.50
CA GLU A 49 28.56 -10.42 -5.60
C GLU A 49 27.86 -9.25 -6.29
N SER A 50 28.30 -8.89 -7.50
CA SER A 50 27.67 -7.83 -8.32
C SER A 50 26.20 -8.13 -8.64
N LEU A 51 25.89 -9.39 -8.98
CA LEU A 51 24.52 -9.82 -9.21
C LEU A 51 23.65 -9.79 -7.94
N ARG A 52 24.21 -10.08 -6.76
CA ARG A 52 23.46 -9.92 -5.49
C ARG A 52 23.17 -8.45 -5.20
N ALA A 53 24.16 -7.59 -5.34
CA ALA A 53 23.97 -6.15 -5.16
C ALA A 53 22.92 -5.60 -6.14
N LEU A 54 22.93 -6.05 -7.39
CA LEU A 54 21.88 -5.72 -8.36
C LEU A 54 20.50 -6.24 -7.93
N ALA A 55 20.40 -7.47 -7.43
CA ALA A 55 19.15 -8.03 -6.96
C ALA A 55 18.57 -7.25 -5.76
N GLU A 56 19.42 -6.85 -4.82
CA GLU A 56 19.05 -5.99 -3.69
C GLU A 56 18.57 -4.62 -4.18
N TRP A 57 19.30 -3.99 -5.10
CA TRP A 57 18.92 -2.70 -5.69
C TRP A 57 17.57 -2.77 -6.42
N LEU A 58 17.29 -3.85 -7.16
CA LEU A 58 16.01 -4.06 -7.83
C LEU A 58 14.86 -4.26 -6.84
N ASP A 59 15.10 -4.93 -5.70
CA ASP A 59 14.09 -5.08 -4.65
C ASP A 59 13.79 -3.74 -3.97
N ASP A 60 14.82 -2.95 -3.69
CA ASP A 60 14.68 -1.59 -3.17
C ASP A 60 13.90 -0.70 -4.14
N HIS A 61 14.20 -0.77 -5.45
CA HIS A 61 13.47 -0.04 -6.48
C HIS A 61 11.99 -0.43 -6.53
N ARG A 62 11.68 -1.74 -6.50
CA ARG A 62 10.30 -2.22 -6.44
C ARG A 62 9.56 -1.68 -5.22
N ASN A 63 10.21 -1.72 -4.06
CA ASN A 63 9.64 -1.20 -2.82
C ASN A 63 9.42 0.32 -2.90
N GLU A 64 10.34 1.08 -3.50
CA GLU A 64 10.17 2.52 -3.72
C GLU A 64 8.98 2.82 -4.64
N CYS A 65 8.85 2.09 -5.75
CA CYS A 65 7.73 2.23 -6.70
C CYS A 65 6.40 2.02 -5.97
N LEU A 66 6.27 0.90 -5.25
CA LEU A 66 5.06 0.56 -4.49
C LEU A 66 4.71 1.66 -3.48
N LEU A 67 5.68 2.08 -2.66
CA LEU A 67 5.47 3.11 -1.64
C LEU A 67 5.12 4.47 -2.26
N ARG A 68 5.64 4.79 -3.45
CA ARG A 68 5.30 6.02 -4.16
C ARG A 68 3.87 5.99 -4.66
N VAL A 69 3.47 4.90 -5.30
CA VAL A 69 2.11 4.75 -5.82
C VAL A 69 1.09 4.70 -4.69
N GLU A 70 1.39 4.01 -3.59
CA GLU A 70 0.53 4.00 -2.41
C GLU A 70 0.38 5.42 -1.85
N ARG A 71 1.46 6.20 -1.79
CA ARG A 71 1.40 7.61 -1.37
C ARG A 71 0.54 8.45 -2.30
N TRP A 72 0.61 8.23 -3.61
CA TRP A 72 -0.26 8.93 -4.57
C TRP A 72 -1.73 8.61 -4.32
N MET A 73 -2.08 7.34 -4.06
CA MET A 73 -3.43 6.90 -3.72
C MET A 73 -3.92 7.48 -2.38
N LEU A 74 -3.13 7.35 -1.32
CA LEU A 74 -3.49 7.82 0.03
C LEU A 74 -3.73 9.32 0.10
N ARG A 75 -3.08 10.08 -0.78
CA ARG A 75 -3.20 11.54 -0.85
C ARG A 75 -4.07 12.02 -2.01
N SER A 76 -4.58 11.09 -2.83
CA SER A 76 -5.31 11.40 -4.07
C SER A 76 -4.61 12.47 -4.91
N LEU A 77 -3.30 12.35 -5.09
CA LEU A 77 -2.50 13.38 -5.77
C LEU A 77 -2.71 13.32 -7.29
N PRO A 78 -2.95 14.46 -7.95
CA PRO A 78 -2.84 14.57 -9.39
C PRO A 78 -1.39 14.29 -9.83
N ILE A 79 -1.25 13.41 -10.81
CA ILE A 79 0.01 13.01 -11.43
C ILE A 79 -0.07 13.45 -12.89
N PRO A 80 0.90 14.25 -13.38
CA PRO A 80 0.96 14.59 -14.79
C PRO A 80 0.99 13.32 -15.65
N ARG A 81 0.20 13.30 -16.73
CA ARG A 81 0.15 12.15 -17.66
C ARG A 81 1.53 11.82 -18.21
N ASP A 82 2.35 12.83 -18.47
CA ASP A 82 3.69 12.64 -19.01
C ASP A 82 4.59 11.88 -18.02
N VAL A 83 4.41 12.08 -16.70
CA VAL A 83 5.10 11.25 -15.68
C VAL A 83 4.64 9.80 -15.78
N LEU A 84 3.34 9.56 -15.93
CA LEU A 84 2.81 8.20 -16.07
C LEU A 84 3.36 7.53 -17.34
N GLN A 85 3.48 8.26 -18.44
CA GLN A 85 4.03 7.76 -19.71
C GLN A 85 5.51 7.36 -19.60
N GLU A 86 6.31 8.13 -18.84
CA GLU A 86 7.74 7.83 -18.64
C GLU A 86 7.96 6.62 -17.73
N ILE A 87 7.11 6.40 -16.72
CA ILE A 87 7.30 5.30 -15.76
C ILE A 87 6.60 4.00 -16.19
N TRP A 88 5.56 4.06 -17.04
CA TRP A 88 4.80 2.87 -17.46
C TRP A 88 5.63 1.76 -18.15
N PRO A 89 6.70 2.05 -18.92
CA PRO A 89 7.57 1.02 -19.49
C PRO A 89 8.32 0.19 -18.44
N ASP A 90 8.55 0.74 -17.24
CA ASP A 90 9.21 0.02 -16.15
C ASP A 90 8.23 -0.98 -15.50
N PRO A 91 8.58 -2.27 -15.41
CA PRO A 91 7.69 -3.31 -14.90
C PRO A 91 7.34 -3.17 -13.41
N ASP A 92 8.24 -2.62 -12.58
CA ASP A 92 7.98 -2.46 -11.14
C ASP A 92 7.02 -1.27 -10.90
N TRP A 93 7.13 -0.19 -11.68
CA TRP A 93 6.12 0.87 -11.73
C TRP A 93 4.78 0.37 -12.26
N ARG A 94 4.79 -0.33 -13.41
CA ARG A 94 3.56 -0.85 -14.03
C ARG A 94 2.82 -1.77 -13.09
N SER A 95 3.50 -2.75 -12.48
CA SER A 95 2.86 -3.68 -11.56
C SER A 95 2.19 -2.99 -10.36
N SER A 96 2.75 -1.87 -9.90
CA SER A 96 2.18 -1.08 -8.80
C SER A 96 0.98 -0.21 -9.25
N LEU A 97 0.91 0.18 -10.52
CA LEU A 97 -0.10 1.09 -11.09
C LEU A 97 -1.25 0.38 -11.77
N GLU A 98 -0.94 -0.72 -12.47
CA GLU A 98 -1.90 -1.50 -13.24
C GLU A 98 -3.03 -1.97 -12.32
N ASN A 99 -4.25 -1.90 -12.85
CA ASN A 99 -5.50 -2.23 -12.17
C ASN A 99 -5.90 -1.30 -11.04
N LEU A 100 -5.14 -0.25 -10.72
CA LEU A 100 -5.65 0.78 -9.83
C LEU A 100 -6.80 1.54 -10.49
N VAL A 101 -7.83 1.85 -9.71
CA VAL A 101 -8.86 2.79 -10.09
C VAL A 101 -8.21 4.16 -10.20
N VAL A 102 -8.36 4.77 -11.38
CA VAL A 102 -7.85 6.10 -11.68
C VAL A 102 -8.97 7.01 -12.17
N ALA A 103 -8.85 8.32 -11.94
CA ALA A 103 -9.73 9.34 -12.51
C ALA A 103 -8.93 10.34 -13.36
N PRO A 104 -9.44 10.75 -14.53
CA PRO A 104 -8.87 11.86 -15.27
C PRO A 104 -8.95 13.18 -14.49
N VAL A 105 -7.87 13.96 -14.57
CA VAL A 105 -7.78 15.29 -13.95
C VAL A 105 -7.59 16.33 -15.05
N ASP A 106 -8.45 17.36 -15.04
CA ASP A 106 -8.39 18.43 -16.03
C ASP A 106 -7.21 19.40 -15.80
N ALA A 107 -7.03 20.37 -16.69
CA ALA A 107 -5.93 21.35 -16.61
C ALA A 107 -6.02 22.29 -15.38
N LYS A 108 -7.17 22.32 -14.69
CA LYS A 108 -7.38 23.10 -13.46
C LYS A 108 -7.16 22.25 -12.20
N GLY A 109 -6.77 20.99 -12.35
CA GLY A 109 -6.57 20.07 -11.23
C GLY A 109 -7.88 19.45 -10.72
N LYS A 110 -8.99 19.56 -11.44
CA LYS A 110 -10.27 18.97 -11.03
C LYS A 110 -10.39 17.53 -11.54
N PRO A 111 -10.62 16.53 -10.66
CA PRO A 111 -10.90 15.17 -11.09
C PRO A 111 -12.32 15.03 -11.65
N ASP A 112 -12.47 14.12 -12.61
CA ASP A 112 -13.73 13.71 -13.21
C ASP A 112 -14.03 12.26 -12.78
N PHE A 113 -14.72 12.12 -11.65
CA PHE A 113 -15.00 10.82 -11.03
C PHE A 113 -15.98 9.96 -11.84
N GLU A 114 -16.78 10.56 -12.73
CA GLU A 114 -17.69 9.83 -13.62
C GLU A 114 -16.93 9.03 -14.70
N LYS A 115 -15.63 9.30 -14.86
CA LYS A 115 -14.75 8.61 -15.81
C LYS A 115 -13.70 7.77 -15.10
N THR A 116 -14.01 7.31 -13.88
CA THR A 116 -13.13 6.37 -13.19
C THR A 116 -13.13 5.00 -13.87
N GLY A 117 -11.98 4.34 -13.85
CA GLY A 117 -11.86 2.96 -14.28
C GLY A 117 -10.53 2.36 -13.85
N LEU A 118 -10.40 1.05 -14.05
CA LEU A 118 -9.20 0.28 -13.73
C LEU A 118 -8.13 0.53 -14.78
N LEU A 119 -7.01 1.13 -14.40
CA LEU A 119 -5.90 1.46 -15.30
C LEU A 119 -5.35 0.20 -15.97
N ARG A 120 -5.31 0.16 -17.29
CA ARG A 120 -4.79 -0.98 -18.06
C ARG A 120 -3.59 -0.68 -18.92
N ASP A 121 -3.51 0.53 -19.45
CA ASP A 121 -2.41 0.89 -20.33
C ASP A 121 -2.14 2.39 -20.35
N VAL A 122 -0.94 2.76 -20.78
CA VAL A 122 -0.51 4.14 -20.93
C VAL A 122 0.30 4.26 -22.21
N GLU A 123 -0.25 5.01 -23.17
CA GLU A 123 0.32 5.22 -24.49
C GLU A 123 0.53 6.71 -24.78
N THR A 124 1.64 7.05 -25.42
CA THR A 124 1.98 8.44 -25.77
C THR A 124 0.88 9.16 -26.57
N LYS A 125 0.25 8.47 -27.53
CA LYS A 125 -0.73 9.06 -28.46
C LYS A 125 -2.17 9.04 -27.94
N ARG A 126 -2.54 7.99 -27.21
CA ARG A 126 -3.93 7.76 -26.75
C ARG A 126 -4.16 8.26 -25.33
N GLY A 127 -3.10 8.41 -24.53
CA GLY A 127 -3.16 8.79 -23.13
C GLY A 127 -3.17 7.56 -22.24
N PHE A 128 -4.03 7.51 -21.24
CA PHE A 128 -4.18 6.31 -20.39
C PHE A 128 -5.50 5.61 -20.68
N GLY A 129 -5.43 4.28 -20.75
CA GLY A 129 -6.55 3.39 -21.00
C GLY A 129 -7.06 2.80 -19.69
N VAL A 130 -8.37 2.80 -19.51
CA VAL A 130 -9.04 2.21 -18.35
C VAL A 130 -10.09 1.20 -18.80
N ILE A 131 -10.41 0.25 -17.93
CA ILE A 131 -11.66 -0.52 -18.01
C ILE A 131 -12.68 0.17 -17.10
N ASP A 132 -13.79 0.62 -17.68
CA ASP A 132 -14.89 1.23 -16.92
C ASP A 132 -15.77 0.16 -16.24
N LEU A 133 -16.81 0.61 -15.54
CA LEU A 133 -17.77 -0.26 -14.85
C LEU A 133 -18.51 -1.23 -15.79
N ASP A 134 -18.70 -0.85 -17.06
CA ASP A 134 -19.35 -1.68 -18.07
C ASP A 134 -18.41 -2.73 -18.67
N GLY A 135 -17.12 -2.73 -18.25
CA GLY A 135 -16.09 -3.61 -18.77
C GLY A 135 -15.52 -3.15 -20.12
N GLU A 136 -15.89 -1.96 -20.58
CA GLU A 136 -15.41 -1.40 -21.84
C GLU A 136 -14.06 -0.68 -21.65
N THR A 137 -13.24 -0.68 -22.70
CA THR A 137 -11.97 0.04 -22.68
C THR A 137 -12.18 1.49 -23.11
N GLN A 138 -11.94 2.43 -22.19
CA GLN A 138 -11.94 3.87 -22.47
C GLN A 138 -10.52 4.43 -22.48
N TRP A 139 -10.28 5.48 -23.27
CA TRP A 139 -8.99 6.17 -23.34
C TRP A 139 -9.16 7.65 -23.03
N HIS A 140 -8.31 8.15 -22.11
CA HIS A 140 -8.36 9.53 -21.65
C HIS A 140 -7.06 10.27 -22.00
N LYS A 141 -7.21 11.46 -22.58
CA LYS A 141 -6.12 12.37 -22.94
C LYS A 141 -5.89 13.49 -21.93
N SER A 142 -6.52 13.41 -20.77
CA SER A 142 -6.41 14.41 -19.71
C SER A 142 -4.94 14.69 -19.35
N PRO A 143 -4.59 15.94 -19.00
CA PRO A 143 -3.21 16.33 -18.71
C PRO A 143 -2.66 15.66 -17.45
N ALA A 144 -3.53 15.21 -16.55
CA ALA A 144 -3.17 14.48 -15.35
C ALA A 144 -4.17 13.35 -15.07
N VAL A 145 -3.74 12.45 -14.19
CA VAL A 145 -4.50 11.34 -13.64
C VAL A 145 -4.39 11.41 -12.12
N MET A 146 -5.40 10.94 -11.39
CA MET A 146 -5.27 10.69 -9.96
C MET A 146 -5.67 9.26 -9.63
N MET A 147 -5.11 8.72 -8.56
CA MET A 147 -5.60 7.49 -7.93
C MET A 147 -6.40 7.92 -6.71
N PRO A 148 -7.74 7.95 -6.78
CA PRO A 148 -8.53 8.32 -5.61
C PRO A 148 -8.31 7.33 -4.46
N HIS A 149 -8.29 7.85 -3.24
CA HIS A 149 -8.46 7.02 -2.06
C HIS A 149 -9.80 6.28 -2.16
N PRO A 150 -9.91 5.00 -1.77
CA PRO A 150 -11.12 4.21 -1.98
C PRO A 150 -12.40 4.82 -1.42
N ILE A 151 -12.33 5.59 -0.33
CA ILE A 151 -13.51 6.28 0.22
C ILE A 151 -14.08 7.37 -0.68
N LEU A 152 -13.31 7.84 -1.67
CA LEU A 152 -13.72 8.87 -2.63
C LEU A 152 -14.29 8.26 -3.92
N ILE A 153 -14.31 6.93 -4.03
CA ILE A 153 -14.84 6.19 -5.17
C ILE A 153 -16.32 5.92 -4.90
N ALA A 154 -17.23 6.48 -5.72
CA ALA A 154 -18.67 6.34 -5.52
C ALA A 154 -19.13 4.88 -5.69
N ASP A 155 -18.78 4.26 -6.81
CA ASP A 155 -19.19 2.89 -7.18
C ASP A 155 -18.11 1.86 -6.80
N LEU A 156 -17.58 1.98 -5.57
CA LEU A 156 -16.50 1.10 -5.09
C LEU A 156 -16.94 -0.37 -5.02
N ALA A 157 -18.20 -0.63 -4.69
CA ALA A 157 -18.71 -1.99 -4.57
C ALA A 157 -18.79 -2.66 -5.95
N GLU A 158 -19.32 -1.94 -6.94
CA GLU A 158 -19.45 -2.37 -8.33
C GLU A 158 -18.07 -2.60 -8.95
N LEU A 159 -17.10 -1.71 -8.69
CA LEU A 159 -15.71 -1.91 -9.13
C LEU A 159 -15.04 -3.15 -8.50
N ARG A 160 -15.39 -3.52 -7.26
CA ARG A 160 -14.91 -4.77 -6.62
C ARG A 160 -15.51 -5.99 -7.30
N GLU A 161 -16.81 -5.96 -7.60
CA GLU A 161 -17.49 -7.04 -8.34
C GLU A 161 -16.86 -7.24 -9.71
N LEU A 162 -16.69 -6.16 -10.48
CA LEU A 162 -16.00 -6.18 -11.77
C LEU A 162 -14.58 -6.76 -11.65
N ALA A 163 -13.81 -6.33 -10.64
CA ALA A 163 -12.46 -6.82 -10.42
C ALA A 163 -12.44 -8.32 -10.10
N SER A 164 -13.40 -8.81 -9.34
CA SER A 164 -13.57 -10.24 -9.08
C SER A 164 -13.88 -11.02 -10.37
N ASP A 165 -14.85 -10.55 -11.16
CA ASP A 165 -15.27 -11.18 -12.42
C ASP A 165 -14.13 -11.27 -13.45
N LEU A 166 -13.31 -10.23 -13.52
CA LEU A 166 -12.14 -10.17 -14.40
C LEU A 166 -10.87 -10.81 -13.80
N SER A 167 -10.96 -11.40 -12.59
CA SER A 167 -9.82 -11.97 -11.85
C SER A 167 -8.64 -11.00 -11.71
N ILE A 168 -8.97 -9.74 -11.48
CA ILE A 168 -8.02 -8.64 -11.33
C ILE A 168 -7.43 -8.66 -9.92
N SER A 169 -6.10 -8.53 -9.85
CA SER A 169 -5.38 -8.28 -8.62
C SER A 169 -4.74 -6.89 -8.66
N GLN A 170 -4.61 -6.29 -7.48
CA GLN A 170 -3.88 -5.06 -7.28
C GLN A 170 -2.69 -5.35 -6.35
N THR A 171 -1.51 -4.81 -6.69
CA THR A 171 -0.35 -4.88 -5.78
C THR A 171 -0.57 -3.99 -4.55
N ILE A 172 -1.24 -2.86 -4.73
CA ILE A 172 -1.69 -1.98 -3.65
C ILE A 172 -3.16 -2.25 -3.41
N ASP A 173 -3.53 -2.59 -2.17
CA ASP A 173 -4.92 -2.74 -1.77
C ASP A 173 -5.63 -1.38 -1.86
N GLN A 174 -6.16 -1.03 -3.02
CA GLN A 174 -7.02 0.15 -3.19
C GLN A 174 -8.47 -0.28 -3.07
N LEU A 175 -8.94 -1.18 -3.95
CA LEU A 175 -10.31 -1.65 -3.96
C LEU A 175 -10.69 -2.28 -2.62
N TYR A 176 -9.85 -3.14 -2.07
CA TYR A 176 -10.16 -3.90 -0.85
C TYR A 176 -9.68 -3.25 0.45
N ARG A 177 -9.10 -2.05 0.38
CA ARG A 177 -8.74 -1.31 1.59
C ARG A 177 -10.01 -0.92 2.37
N PRO A 178 -10.07 -1.21 3.68
CA PRO A 178 -11.21 -0.84 4.50
C PRO A 178 -11.42 0.67 4.51
N VAL A 179 -12.66 1.08 4.30
CA VAL A 179 -13.11 2.48 4.35
C VAL A 179 -14.05 2.67 5.52
N ASN A 180 -13.94 3.79 6.23
CA ASN A 180 -14.79 4.10 7.39
C ASN A 180 -15.34 5.52 7.27
N GLN A 181 -16.61 5.69 7.58
CA GLN A 181 -17.28 6.99 7.64
C GLN A 181 -17.74 7.26 9.08
N PRO A 182 -17.73 8.53 9.53
CA PRO A 182 -18.23 8.87 10.85
C PRO A 182 -19.73 8.65 10.94
N THR A 183 -20.20 8.14 12.08
CA THR A 183 -21.63 8.17 12.42
C THR A 183 -22.08 9.60 12.76
N ALA A 184 -23.38 9.86 12.70
CA ALA A 184 -23.94 11.17 13.07
C ALA A 184 -23.66 11.56 14.54
N GLU A 185 -23.44 10.58 15.42
CA GLU A 185 -23.04 10.83 16.81
C GLU A 185 -21.55 11.21 16.87
N GLN A 186 -20.70 10.48 16.14
CA GLN A 186 -19.26 10.73 16.10
C GLN A 186 -18.92 12.10 15.54
N THR A 187 -19.69 12.64 14.59
CA THR A 187 -19.42 13.96 14.01
C THR A 187 -19.36 15.09 15.03
N GLU A 188 -20.06 14.94 16.17
CA GLU A 188 -20.07 15.94 17.24
C GLU A 188 -18.87 15.82 18.22
N LEU A 189 -18.10 14.74 18.13
CA LEU A 189 -17.01 14.41 19.06
C LEU A 189 -15.65 14.98 18.60
N LYS A 190 -14.67 14.91 19.49
CA LYS A 190 -13.24 15.19 19.23
C LYS A 190 -12.34 13.97 19.42
N SER A 191 -12.93 12.85 19.82
CA SER A 191 -12.29 11.57 20.09
C SER A 191 -13.24 10.43 19.74
N ILE A 192 -12.68 9.26 19.46
CA ILE A 192 -13.41 8.01 19.21
C ILE A 192 -12.98 6.99 20.26
N ASP A 193 -13.95 6.49 21.01
CA ASP A 193 -13.73 5.52 22.09
C ASP A 193 -14.12 4.08 21.71
N ASP A 194 -14.63 3.87 20.48
CA ASP A 194 -15.04 2.56 19.93
C ASP A 194 -13.93 1.49 20.00
N TYR A 195 -12.68 1.94 20.05
CA TYR A 195 -11.48 1.09 20.12
C TYR A 195 -10.77 1.20 21.48
N SER A 196 -11.43 1.74 22.51
CA SER A 196 -10.86 1.81 23.85
C SER A 196 -10.98 0.49 24.62
N GLY A 197 -10.18 0.33 25.68
CA GLY A 197 -10.23 -0.81 26.59
C GLY A 197 -9.68 -2.12 26.01
N GLY A 198 -8.98 -2.09 24.88
CA GLY A 198 -8.40 -3.27 24.27
C GLY A 198 -7.14 -3.71 24.99
N MET A 199 -7.21 -4.82 25.71
CA MET A 199 -6.10 -5.31 26.52
C MET A 199 -5.03 -6.03 25.67
N PHE A 200 -3.76 -5.73 25.95
CA PHE A 200 -2.62 -6.52 25.53
C PHE A 200 -1.86 -6.97 26.78
N GLU A 201 -1.46 -8.25 26.81
CA GLU A 201 -0.72 -8.81 27.95
C GLU A 201 0.59 -8.08 28.23
N GLN A 202 1.21 -7.53 27.18
CA GLN A 202 2.41 -6.71 27.25
C GLN A 202 2.34 -5.57 26.24
N LEU A 203 2.74 -4.37 26.64
CA LEU A 203 2.89 -3.22 25.74
C LEU A 203 3.78 -3.56 24.53
N ASN A 204 4.83 -4.37 24.71
CA ASN A 204 5.71 -4.85 23.63
C ASN A 204 4.95 -5.50 22.47
N PHE A 205 3.83 -6.19 22.74
CA PHE A 205 3.00 -6.80 21.69
C PHE A 205 2.28 -5.74 20.87
N ALA A 206 1.72 -4.71 21.51
CA ALA A 206 1.11 -3.57 20.83
C ALA A 206 2.15 -2.76 20.04
N LEU A 207 3.33 -2.49 20.60
CA LEU A 207 4.41 -1.76 19.93
C LEU A 207 4.94 -2.52 18.70
N SER A 208 5.16 -3.83 18.83
CA SER A 208 5.60 -4.67 17.71
C SER A 208 4.56 -4.73 16.60
N LEU A 209 3.27 -4.77 16.96
CA LEU A 209 2.17 -4.68 16.00
C LEU A 209 2.15 -3.34 15.27
N CYS A 210 2.26 -2.22 15.99
CA CYS A 210 2.30 -0.88 15.39
C CYS A 210 3.46 -0.78 14.39
N ARG A 211 4.66 -1.24 14.76
CA ARG A 211 5.83 -1.26 13.87
C ARG A 211 5.58 -2.09 12.60
N ARG A 212 5.01 -3.28 12.73
CA ARG A 212 4.69 -4.16 11.58
C ARG A 212 3.64 -3.53 10.66
N LEU A 213 2.68 -2.78 11.23
CA LEU A 213 1.66 -2.07 10.46
C LEU A 213 2.14 -0.71 9.92
N GLY A 214 3.37 -0.30 10.21
CA GLY A 214 3.95 0.96 9.74
C GLY A 214 3.53 2.20 10.54
N TYR A 215 2.96 2.04 11.73
CA TYR A 215 2.55 3.15 12.60
C TYR A 215 3.62 3.46 13.65
N PRO A 216 4.35 4.58 13.55
CA PRO A 216 5.28 4.98 14.59
C PRO A 216 4.53 5.32 15.88
N VAL A 217 5.13 4.95 17.02
CA VAL A 217 4.59 5.23 18.35
C VAL A 217 5.33 6.41 18.99
N ARG A 218 4.60 7.41 19.49
CA ARG A 218 5.14 8.61 20.15
C ARG A 218 4.32 8.93 21.39
N GLY A 219 4.95 9.00 22.56
CA GLY A 219 4.28 9.34 23.83
C GLY A 219 3.10 8.43 24.15
N GLY A 220 3.20 7.14 23.84
CA GLY A 220 2.13 6.15 24.02
C GLY A 220 1.04 6.13 22.94
N TYR A 221 1.16 6.94 21.88
CA TYR A 221 0.21 6.95 20.76
C TYR A 221 0.82 6.33 19.51
N ALA A 222 0.14 5.36 18.91
CA ALA A 222 0.35 5.03 17.51
C ALA A 222 -0.12 6.22 16.66
N THR A 223 0.71 6.63 15.69
CA THR A 223 0.48 7.83 14.89
C THR A 223 0.34 7.51 13.41
N CYS A 224 -0.61 8.15 12.75
CA CYS A 224 -0.80 8.12 11.30
C CYS A 224 -0.94 9.55 10.80
N ARG A 225 -0.08 9.96 9.87
CA ARG A 225 -0.11 11.30 9.27
C ARG A 225 -0.86 11.25 7.95
N ILE A 226 -1.96 11.97 7.88
CA ILE A 226 -2.83 12.00 6.71
C ILE A 226 -2.80 13.40 6.09
N TRP A 227 -2.59 13.42 4.77
CA TRP A 227 -2.66 14.63 3.97
C TRP A 227 -3.93 14.56 3.12
N GLU A 228 -4.84 15.49 3.34
CA GLU A 228 -6.08 15.60 2.59
C GLU A 228 -6.35 17.08 2.29
N ASN A 229 -6.56 17.42 1.00
CA ASN A 229 -6.75 18.81 0.54
C ASN A 229 -5.67 19.77 1.09
N ASP A 230 -4.40 19.39 0.96
CA ASP A 230 -3.21 20.10 1.48
C ASP A 230 -3.18 20.35 2.99
N THR A 231 -4.12 19.76 3.74
CA THR A 231 -4.16 19.82 5.19
C THR A 231 -3.54 18.56 5.78
N LEU A 232 -2.57 18.75 6.67
CA LEU A 232 -1.97 17.66 7.44
C LEU A 232 -2.69 17.53 8.78
N ILE A 233 -3.32 16.37 8.99
CA ILE A 233 -3.86 15.93 10.28
C ILE A 233 -3.13 14.68 10.73
N GLU A 234 -2.83 14.58 12.03
CA GLU A 234 -2.26 13.39 12.63
C GLU A 234 -3.32 12.67 13.47
N ALA A 235 -3.67 11.46 13.06
CA ALA A 235 -4.45 10.55 13.89
C ALA A 235 -3.51 9.96 14.97
N ARG A 236 -3.93 10.01 16.22
CA ARG A 236 -3.19 9.50 17.38
C ARG A 236 -4.10 8.53 18.14
N TYR A 237 -3.69 7.29 18.23
CA TYR A 237 -4.43 6.25 18.94
C TYR A 237 -3.62 5.73 20.12
N TYR A 238 -4.15 5.86 21.33
CA TYR A 238 -3.42 5.48 22.54
C TYR A 238 -3.27 3.96 22.64
N VAL A 239 -2.03 3.50 22.81
CA VAL A 239 -1.68 2.08 22.94
C VAL A 239 -0.92 1.74 24.23
N GLY A 240 -0.62 2.75 25.07
CA GLY A 240 0.07 2.59 26.35
C GLY A 240 1.43 3.29 26.42
N ASP A 241 1.78 3.78 27.61
CA ASP A 241 3.04 4.49 27.93
C ASP A 241 3.82 3.91 29.12
N GLU A 242 3.40 2.74 29.59
CA GLU A 242 4.00 2.00 30.72
C GLU A 242 5.27 1.21 30.33
N TYR A 243 5.78 0.37 31.24
CA TYR A 243 6.90 -0.53 30.93
C TYR A 243 6.55 -1.53 29.83
N PRO A 244 7.50 -1.91 28.95
CA PRO A 244 7.22 -2.77 27.81
C PRO A 244 6.61 -4.14 28.15
N GLU A 245 6.94 -4.70 29.31
CA GLU A 245 6.44 -5.98 29.81
C GLU A 245 5.14 -5.87 30.62
N SER A 246 4.66 -4.65 30.87
CA SER A 246 3.41 -4.41 31.59
C SER A 246 2.19 -4.63 30.70
N GLU A 247 1.12 -5.12 31.31
CA GLU A 247 -0.21 -5.10 30.71
C GLU A 247 -0.59 -3.67 30.28
N THR A 248 -1.28 -3.55 29.16
CA THR A 248 -1.75 -2.25 28.68
C THR A 248 -3.14 -2.33 28.06
N TYR A 249 -3.82 -1.19 28.02
CA TYR A 249 -5.16 -1.04 27.45
C TYR A 249 -5.12 0.08 26.43
N THR A 250 -5.71 -0.17 25.27
CA THR A 250 -5.90 0.89 24.27
C THR A 250 -6.85 1.98 24.80
N GLY A 251 -6.62 3.20 24.35
CA GLY A 251 -7.45 4.35 24.73
C GLY A 251 -8.16 4.96 23.54
N GLN A 252 -8.43 6.25 23.61
CA GLN A 252 -9.11 6.99 22.56
C GLN A 252 -8.25 7.15 21.29
N LEU A 253 -8.93 7.22 20.15
CA LEU A 253 -8.40 7.76 18.90
C LEU A 253 -8.76 9.25 18.82
N VAL A 254 -7.77 10.11 18.64
CA VAL A 254 -7.94 11.56 18.45
C VAL A 254 -7.26 12.01 17.16
N PHE A 255 -7.71 13.14 16.63
CA PHE A 255 -7.12 13.77 15.45
C PHE A 255 -6.62 15.14 15.82
N VAL A 256 -5.36 15.44 15.48
CA VAL A 256 -4.75 16.74 15.83
C VAL A 256 -4.26 17.49 14.61
N ASP A 257 -4.41 18.82 14.66
CA ASP A 257 -3.86 19.74 13.67
C ASP A 257 -2.34 19.97 13.87
N ALA A 258 -1.72 20.75 12.98
CA ALA A 258 -0.30 21.10 13.07
C ALA A 258 0.06 21.90 14.33
N SER A 259 -0.91 22.44 15.06
CA SER A 259 -0.74 23.12 16.36
C SER A 259 -1.01 22.19 17.56
N GLU A 260 -1.08 20.88 17.31
CA GLU A 260 -1.39 19.83 18.30
C GLU A 260 -2.76 19.95 18.97
N ARG A 261 -3.72 20.62 18.33
CA ARG A 261 -5.07 20.78 18.89
C ARG A 261 -6.01 19.73 18.33
N ALA A 262 -6.84 19.15 19.19
CA ALA A 262 -7.87 18.20 18.80
C ALA A 262 -8.90 18.82 17.85
N VAL A 263 -9.11 18.17 16.71
CA VAL A 263 -10.05 18.57 15.65
C VAL A 263 -11.38 17.86 15.87
N LYS A 264 -12.49 18.55 15.61
CA LYS A 264 -13.83 17.94 15.67
C LYS A 264 -13.98 16.97 14.50
N ILE A 265 -14.63 15.82 14.71
CA ILE A 265 -14.78 14.82 13.64
C ILE A 265 -15.50 15.38 12.41
N ALA A 266 -16.50 16.26 12.59
CA ALA A 266 -17.18 16.95 11.48
C ALA A 266 -16.27 17.84 10.62
N ASP A 267 -15.12 18.27 11.15
CA ASP A 267 -14.15 19.12 10.43
C ASP A 267 -13.06 18.28 9.72
N LEU A 268 -13.08 16.96 9.87
CA LEU A 268 -12.16 16.05 9.19
C LEU A 268 -12.67 15.74 7.78
N GLY A 269 -11.74 15.62 6.83
CA GLY A 269 -12.06 15.02 5.55
C GLY A 269 -12.24 13.50 5.65
N ALA A 270 -12.88 12.92 4.63
CA ALA A 270 -13.26 11.52 4.61
C ALA A 270 -12.03 10.59 4.65
N VAL A 271 -10.96 10.94 3.95
CA VAL A 271 -9.71 10.15 3.93
C VAL A 271 -9.07 10.16 5.31
N THR A 272 -8.99 11.33 5.95
CA THR A 272 -8.42 11.52 7.29
C THR A 272 -9.13 10.66 8.31
N PHE A 273 -10.46 10.73 8.38
CA PHE A 273 -11.23 9.91 9.31
C PHE A 273 -11.03 8.42 9.03
N SER A 274 -11.19 8.02 7.77
CA SER A 274 -11.11 6.61 7.36
C SER A 274 -9.78 5.97 7.73
N GLU A 275 -8.67 6.64 7.48
CA GLU A 275 -7.32 6.12 7.73
C GLU A 275 -6.97 6.10 9.22
N GLY A 276 -7.43 7.09 10.00
CA GLY A 276 -7.28 7.06 11.45
C GLY A 276 -8.03 5.88 12.08
N VAL A 277 -9.28 5.66 11.66
CA VAL A 277 -10.09 4.53 12.11
C VAL A 277 -9.50 3.20 11.66
N ARG A 278 -9.00 3.11 10.42
CA ARG A 278 -8.32 1.90 9.91
C ARG A 278 -7.10 1.54 10.76
N MET A 279 -6.29 2.53 11.18
CA MET A 279 -5.19 2.32 12.11
C MET A 279 -5.68 1.76 13.45
N ALA A 280 -6.62 2.46 14.10
CA ALA A 280 -7.12 2.06 15.43
C ALA A 280 -7.76 0.66 15.40
N SER A 281 -8.61 0.40 14.41
CA SER A 281 -9.28 -0.90 14.20
C SER A 281 -8.27 -2.03 13.97
N ALA A 282 -7.26 -1.84 13.12
CA ALA A 282 -6.24 -2.87 12.85
C ALA A 282 -5.40 -3.22 14.09
N ILE A 283 -5.10 -2.24 14.94
CA ILE A 283 -4.40 -2.45 16.21
C ILE A 283 -5.34 -3.15 17.20
N TYR A 284 -6.55 -2.61 17.41
CA TYR A 284 -7.54 -3.13 18.35
C TYR A 284 -7.97 -4.57 18.05
N ALA A 285 -8.01 -4.97 16.78
CA ALA A 285 -8.34 -6.33 16.36
C ALA A 285 -7.35 -7.40 16.88
N LYS A 286 -6.18 -7.02 17.38
CA LYS A 286 -5.16 -7.93 17.93
C LYS A 286 -5.07 -7.92 19.46
N ARG A 287 -5.98 -7.20 20.12
CA ARG A 287 -6.14 -7.28 21.57
C ARG A 287 -6.45 -8.72 21.99
N LYS A 288 -6.17 -9.04 23.25
CA LYS A 288 -6.64 -10.29 23.86
C LYS A 288 -8.16 -10.27 23.95
N VAL A 289 -8.79 -11.32 23.41
CA VAL A 289 -10.23 -11.55 23.52
C VAL A 289 -10.41 -12.64 24.57
N GLU A 290 -11.22 -12.38 25.60
CA GLU A 290 -11.58 -13.43 26.54
C GLU A 290 -12.36 -14.51 25.80
N GLU A 291 -11.94 -15.77 25.91
CA GLU A 291 -12.76 -16.89 25.44
C GLU A 291 -14.04 -16.89 26.27
N SER A 292 -15.16 -16.56 25.63
CA SER A 292 -16.48 -16.73 26.23
C SER A 292 -16.64 -18.20 26.56
N ALA A 293 -16.62 -18.54 27.85
CA ALA A 293 -16.88 -19.89 28.33
C ALA A 293 -18.14 -20.42 27.65
N GLU A 294 -17.98 -21.46 26.83
CA GLU A 294 -19.09 -22.26 26.34
C GLU A 294 -19.95 -22.61 27.55
N LYS A 295 -21.16 -22.05 27.60
CA LYS A 295 -22.19 -22.53 28.52
C LYS A 295 -22.48 -23.97 28.12
N THR A 296 -21.83 -24.91 28.78
CA THR A 296 -22.22 -26.31 28.78
C THR A 296 -23.63 -26.34 29.38
N ALA A 297 -24.62 -26.50 28.50
CA ALA A 297 -25.98 -26.87 28.86
C ALA A 297 -26.11 -28.39 28.77
#